data_AF-A0A7G8F4F3-F1
#
_entry.id   AF-A0A7G8F4F3-F1
#
_cell.length_a   1.000
_cell.length_b   1.000
_cell.length_c   1.000
_cell.angle_alpha   90.00
_cell.angle_beta   90.00
_cell.angle_gamma   90.00
#
_symmetry.space_group_name_H-M   'P 1'
#
loop_
_entity.id
_entity.type
_entity.pdbx_description
1 polymer ?
#
loop_
_entity_poly.entity_id
_entity_poly.type
_entity_poly.pdbx_seq_one_letter_code
_entity_poly.pdbx_strand_id
1 'polypeptide(L)'
;MKRCFQATNLIFTVLIGVAITLISPDRALAAPGLCTGVVCADEITRSAKNHWQLRMRLEDQQRHRERVVMDCRNQQLSPRGGLVDRIPATALGKRACRLAGEAG
;
A
#
# COMPACT_ATOMS: atom_id res chain seq x y z
N MET A 1 48.94 -31.73 2.91
CA MET A 1 48.57 -30.55 2.07
C MET A 1 47.08 -30.49 1.64
N LYS A 2 46.20 -31.44 2.01
CA LYS A 2 44.76 -31.41 1.61
C LYS A 2 43.84 -30.62 2.57
N ARG A 3 44.22 -30.47 3.84
CA ARG A 3 43.38 -29.88 4.89
C ARG A 3 43.25 -28.35 4.81
N CYS A 4 44.28 -27.62 4.36
CA CYS A 4 44.20 -26.16 4.21
C CYS A 4 43.27 -25.74 3.06
N PHE A 5 43.28 -26.49 1.94
CA PHE A 5 42.43 -26.21 0.78
C PHE A 5 40.93 -26.37 1.08
N GLN A 6 40.59 -27.32 1.95
CA GLN A 6 39.21 -27.59 2.37
C GLN A 6 38.65 -26.50 3.28
N ALA A 7 39.49 -25.88 4.12
CA ALA A 7 39.10 -24.78 5.00
C ALA A 7 38.82 -23.48 4.22
N THR A 8 39.62 -23.18 3.18
CA THR A 8 39.43 -21.99 2.34
C THR A 8 38.11 -22.05 1.56
N ASN A 9 37.76 -23.24 1.05
CA ASN A 9 36.48 -23.44 0.36
C ASN A 9 35.28 -23.23 1.30
N LEU A 10 35.36 -23.72 2.53
CA LEU A 10 34.28 -23.61 3.52
C LEU A 10 34.02 -22.15 3.91
N ILE A 11 35.08 -21.34 4.06
CA ILE A 11 34.98 -19.90 4.32
C ILE A 11 34.32 -19.18 3.15
N PHE A 12 34.71 -19.53 1.91
CA PHE A 12 34.14 -18.93 0.70
C PHE A 12 32.64 -19.21 0.58
N THR A 13 32.20 -20.44 0.86
CA THR A 13 30.77 -20.80 0.83
C THR A 13 29.97 -20.05 1.89
N VAL A 14 30.52 -19.88 3.09
CA VAL A 14 29.87 -19.11 4.16
C VAL A 14 29.75 -17.64 3.80
N LEU A 15 30.81 -17.04 3.25
CA LEU A 15 30.80 -15.64 2.80
C LEU A 15 29.79 -15.41 1.66
N ILE A 16 29.72 -16.33 0.70
CA ILE A 16 28.72 -16.25 -0.38
C ILE A 16 27.30 -16.40 0.19
N GLY A 17 27.08 -17.32 1.13
CA GLY A 17 25.78 -17.48 1.80
C GLY A 17 25.33 -16.21 2.52
N VAL A 18 26.23 -15.55 3.25
CA VAL A 18 25.96 -14.27 3.94
C VAL A 18 25.68 -13.15 2.93
N ALA A 19 26.44 -13.08 1.83
CA ALA A 19 26.21 -12.10 0.78
C ALA A 19 24.82 -12.25 0.14
N ILE A 20 24.38 -13.48 -0.14
CA ILE A 20 23.05 -13.75 -0.71
C ILE A 20 21.93 -13.31 0.24
N THR A 21 22.08 -13.52 1.55
CA THR A 21 21.10 -13.04 2.54
C THR A 21 21.05 -11.52 2.64
N LEU A 22 22.16 -10.81 2.45
CA LEU A 22 22.21 -9.34 2.51
C LEU A 22 21.67 -8.66 1.26
N ILE A 23 21.71 -9.34 0.10
CA ILE A 23 21.26 -8.79 -1.19
C ILE A 23 19.79 -9.14 -1.47
N SER A 24 19.18 -10.02 -0.67
CA SER A 24 17.77 -10.36 -0.82
C SER A 24 16.93 -9.12 -0.54
N PRO A 25 16.24 -8.55 -1.56
CA PRO A 25 15.39 -7.41 -1.34
C PRO A 25 14.27 -7.88 -0.42
N ASP A 26 14.17 -7.26 0.75
CA ASP A 26 13.01 -7.39 1.61
C ASP A 26 11.80 -7.09 0.73
N ARG A 27 10.96 -8.10 0.49
CA ARG A 27 9.72 -7.89 -0.24
C ARG A 27 8.84 -7.07 0.67
N ALA A 28 9.04 -5.76 0.64
CA ALA A 28 8.14 -4.78 1.18
C ALA A 28 6.81 -4.98 0.44
N LEU A 29 5.97 -5.85 1.01
CA LEU A 29 4.54 -5.86 0.79
C LEU A 29 4.11 -4.44 1.07
N ALA A 30 3.95 -3.64 0.01
CA ALA A 30 3.45 -2.27 0.12
C ALA A 30 2.27 -2.33 1.08
N ALA A 31 2.42 -1.67 2.23
CA ALA A 31 1.46 -1.79 3.31
C ALA A 31 0.07 -1.65 2.70
N PRO A 32 -0.85 -2.60 2.95
CA PRO A 32 -2.18 -2.50 2.38
C PRO A 32 -2.67 -1.12 2.77
N GLY A 33 -3.11 -0.36 1.78
CA GLY A 33 -3.57 0.99 2.03
C GLY A 33 -4.69 0.97 3.10
N LEU A 34 -5.21 2.14 3.48
CA LEU A 34 -6.21 2.22 4.54
C LEU A 34 -7.36 1.25 4.29
N CYS A 35 -7.67 0.34 5.22
CA CYS A 35 -8.77 -0.63 5.08
C CYS A 35 -9.89 -0.39 6.09
N THR A 36 -11.12 -0.69 5.68
CA THR A 36 -12.30 -0.79 6.56
C THR A 36 -13.20 -1.93 6.10
N GLY A 37 -13.41 -2.91 6.98
CA GLY A 37 -14.21 -4.10 6.67
C GLY A 37 -13.68 -4.83 5.43
N VAL A 38 -14.51 -4.85 4.37
CA VAL A 38 -14.26 -5.57 3.12
C VAL A 38 -13.62 -4.72 2.01
N VAL A 39 -13.36 -3.43 2.27
CA VAL A 39 -12.80 -2.49 1.28
C VAL A 39 -11.48 -1.90 1.79
N CYS A 40 -10.47 -1.89 0.93
CA CYS A 40 -9.18 -1.25 1.14
C CYS A 40 -8.97 -0.11 0.14
N ALA A 41 -8.23 0.91 0.55
CA ALA A 41 -7.90 2.08 -0.26
C ALA A 41 -6.39 2.30 -0.28
N ASP A 42 -5.78 2.26 -1.46
CA ASP A 42 -4.37 2.51 -1.68
C ASP A 42 -4.14 3.69 -2.66
N GLU A 43 -2.88 3.96 -3.01
CA GLU A 43 -2.51 5.09 -3.87
C GLU A 43 -3.14 6.44 -3.42
N ILE A 44 -3.29 6.63 -2.10
CA ILE A 44 -3.94 7.82 -1.52
C ILE A 44 -3.04 9.03 -1.73
N THR A 45 -3.47 9.95 -2.59
CA THR A 45 -2.72 11.14 -2.96
C THR A 45 -3.62 12.37 -2.90
N ARG A 46 -3.03 13.51 -2.53
CA ARG A 46 -3.73 14.78 -2.54
C ARG A 46 -3.81 15.33 -3.96
N SER A 47 -4.95 15.86 -4.35
CA SER A 47 -5.13 16.47 -5.66
C SER A 47 -4.36 17.80 -5.75
N ALA A 48 -3.54 17.96 -6.79
CA ALA A 48 -2.77 19.18 -7.02
C ALA A 48 -3.65 20.40 -7.36
N LYS A 49 -4.83 20.18 -7.95
CA LYS A 49 -5.76 21.27 -8.32
C LYS A 49 -6.61 21.73 -7.13
N ASN A 50 -7.02 20.79 -6.28
CA ASN A 50 -7.91 21.03 -5.15
C ASN A 50 -7.33 20.32 -3.93
N HIS A 51 -6.65 21.04 -3.04
CA HIS A 51 -5.93 20.43 -1.92
C HIS A 51 -6.83 19.62 -0.97
N TRP A 52 -8.13 19.91 -0.92
CA TRP A 52 -9.13 19.18 -0.13
C TRP A 52 -9.70 17.92 -0.78
N GLN A 53 -9.22 17.57 -1.97
CA GLN A 53 -9.60 16.33 -2.64
C GLN A 53 -8.51 15.29 -2.51
N LEU A 54 -8.89 14.08 -2.11
CA LEU A 54 -8.02 12.91 -2.10
C LEU A 54 -8.38 12.01 -3.28
N ARG A 55 -7.36 11.60 -4.03
CA ARG A 55 -7.46 10.57 -5.07
C ARG A 55 -6.96 9.28 -4.46
N MET A 56 -7.72 8.21 -4.61
CA MET A 56 -7.35 6.90 -4.07
C MET A 56 -7.87 5.80 -4.97
N ARG A 57 -7.22 4.64 -4.91
CA ARG A 57 -7.70 3.43 -5.55
C ARG A 57 -8.38 2.57 -4.49
N LEU A 58 -9.58 2.08 -4.77
CA LEU A 58 -10.30 1.14 -3.92
C LEU A 58 -10.12 -0.28 -4.44
N GLU A 59 -10.07 -1.23 -3.52
CA GLU A 59 -10.12 -2.66 -3.78
C GLU A 59 -11.04 -3.35 -2.78
N ASP A 60 -11.92 -4.23 -3.26
CA ASP A 60 -12.77 -5.08 -2.41
C ASP A 60 -12.30 -6.55 -2.39
N GLN A 61 -12.95 -7.38 -1.57
CA GLN A 61 -12.66 -8.81 -1.48
C GLN A 61 -12.96 -9.60 -2.78
N GLN A 62 -13.78 -9.04 -3.67
CA GLN A 62 -14.09 -9.61 -4.99
C GLN A 62 -13.05 -9.20 -6.04
N ARG A 63 -11.97 -8.54 -5.63
CA ARG A 63 -10.90 -8.02 -6.50
C ARG A 63 -11.38 -6.96 -7.49
N HIS A 64 -12.52 -6.34 -7.24
CA HIS A 64 -12.90 -5.14 -7.98
C HIS A 64 -11.94 -4.01 -7.60
N ARG A 65 -11.49 -3.27 -8.62
CA ARG A 65 -10.55 -2.16 -8.45
C ARG A 65 -11.05 -0.94 -9.20
N GLU A 66 -11.04 0.20 -8.52
CA GLU A 66 -11.50 1.45 -9.12
C GLU A 66 -10.78 2.66 -8.53
N ARG A 67 -10.62 3.70 -9.34
CA ARG A 67 -10.09 4.98 -8.89
C ARG A 67 -11.24 5.91 -8.55
N VAL A 68 -11.17 6.49 -7.36
CA VAL A 68 -12.19 7.38 -6.83
C VAL A 68 -11.54 8.67 -6.32
N VAL A 69 -12.36 9.70 -6.19
CA VAL A 69 -12.00 10.97 -5.58
C VAL A 69 -12.89 11.19 -4.37
N MET A 70 -12.28 11.40 -3.22
CA MET A 70 -12.96 11.85 -2.02
C MET A 70 -12.87 13.37 -1.94
N ASP A 71 -14.01 14.05 -1.89
CA ASP A 71 -14.09 15.45 -1.51
C ASP A 71 -14.20 15.54 0.01
N CYS A 72 -13.14 16.00 0.67
CA CYS A 72 -13.11 16.08 2.12
C CYS A 72 -13.97 17.21 2.70
N ARG A 73 -14.27 18.27 1.93
CA ARG A 73 -15.16 19.36 2.39
C ARG A 73 -16.60 18.89 2.47
N ASN A 74 -17.04 18.20 1.43
CA ASN A 74 -18.43 17.75 1.31
C ASN A 74 -18.64 16.31 1.83
N GLN A 75 -17.56 15.68 2.33
CA GLN A 75 -17.53 14.27 2.72
C GLN A 75 -18.13 13.32 1.68
N GLN A 76 -17.94 13.62 0.39
CA GLN A 76 -18.58 12.91 -0.72
C GLN A 76 -17.56 12.18 -1.57
N LEU A 77 -17.83 10.90 -1.82
CA LEU A 77 -17.05 10.07 -2.73
C LEU A 77 -17.60 10.19 -4.17
N SER A 78 -16.70 10.33 -5.13
CA SER A 78 -17.01 10.38 -6.55
C SER A 78 -16.21 9.32 -7.32
N PRO A 79 -16.83 8.58 -8.25
CA PRO A 79 -18.26 8.60 -8.59
C PRO A 79 -19.15 8.02 -7.48
N ARG A 80 -20.43 8.42 -7.44
CA ARG A 80 -21.41 7.97 -6.42
C ARG A 80 -21.76 6.48 -6.50
N GLY A 81 -21.45 5.82 -7.61
CA GLY A 81 -21.60 4.38 -7.83
C GLY A 81 -20.36 3.80 -8.50
N GLY A 82 -20.24 2.47 -8.53
CA GLY A 82 -19.09 1.77 -9.09
C GLY A 82 -19.12 0.28 -8.78
N LEU A 83 -17.99 -0.40 -8.99
CA LEU A 83 -17.88 -1.84 -8.75
C LEU A 83 -17.72 -2.14 -7.26
N VAL A 84 -17.09 -1.22 -6.51
CA VAL A 84 -16.90 -1.35 -5.07
C VAL A 84 -18.07 -0.72 -4.30
N ASP A 85 -18.53 -1.38 -3.25
CA ASP A 85 -19.60 -0.88 -2.39
C ASP A 85 -19.25 0.50 -1.81
N ARG A 86 -20.18 1.44 -2.01
CA ARG A 86 -20.03 2.86 -1.69
C ARG A 86 -20.18 3.16 -0.21
N ILE A 87 -20.92 2.35 0.54
CA ILE A 87 -21.11 2.56 1.97
C ILE A 87 -19.76 2.42 2.73
N PRO A 88 -19.07 1.26 2.67
CA PRO A 88 -17.77 1.11 3.29
C PRO A 88 -16.72 2.02 2.65
N ALA A 89 -16.75 2.23 1.33
CA ALA A 89 -15.82 3.13 0.65
C ALA A 89 -15.94 4.59 1.09
N THR A 90 -17.16 5.08 1.35
CA THR A 90 -17.37 6.45 1.82
C THR A 90 -16.89 6.60 3.27
N ALA A 91 -17.15 5.62 4.14
CA ALA A 91 -16.61 5.61 5.50
C ALA A 91 -15.08 5.60 5.50
N LEU A 92 -14.48 4.83 4.58
CA LEU A 92 -13.04 4.79 4.37
C LEU A 92 -12.48 6.15 3.92
N GLY A 93 -13.13 6.78 2.94
CA GLY A 93 -12.76 8.11 2.46
C GLY A 93 -12.84 9.18 3.54
N LYS A 94 -13.88 9.17 4.37
CA LYS A 94 -14.00 10.09 5.52
C LYS A 94 -12.86 9.90 6.52
N ARG A 95 -12.46 8.64 6.79
CA ARG A 95 -11.30 8.35 7.63
C ARG A 95 -10.00 8.83 6.99
N ALA A 96 -9.83 8.63 5.68
CA ALA A 96 -8.68 9.13 4.93
C ALA A 96 -8.57 10.66 5.00
N CYS A 97 -9.69 11.38 4.86
CA CYS A 97 -9.72 12.84 5.04
C CYS A 97 -9.26 13.29 6.43
N ARG A 98 -9.67 12.57 7.48
CA ARG A 98 -9.22 12.84 8.85
C ARG A 98 -7.71 12.63 9.01
N LEU A 99 -7.19 11.54 8.45
CA LEU A 99 -5.75 11.26 8.49
C LEU A 99 -4.92 12.24 7.65
N ALA A 100 -5.50 12.77 6.58
CA ALA A 100 -4.87 13.78 5.74
C ALA A 100 -4.92 15.20 6.35
N GLY A 101 -5.57 15.39 7.50
CA GLY A 101 -5.76 16.71 8.11
C GLY A 101 -6.79 17.59 7.41
N GLU A 102 -7.62 17.02 6.53
CA GLU A 102 -8.65 17.76 5.76
C GLU A 102 -10.02 17.77 6.44
N ALA A 103 -10.21 16.94 7.48
CA ALA A 103 -11.42 16.97 8.28
C ALA A 103 -11.26 18.05 9.36
N GLY A 104 -11.86 19.22 9.12
CA GLY A 104 -12.21 20.21 10.15
C GLY A 104 -13.51 19.83 10.83
#